data_AF-A0A8I1B164-F1
#
_entry.id   AF-A0A8I1B164-F1
#
_cell.length_a   1.000
_cell.length_b   1.000
_cell.length_c   1.000
_cell.angle_alpha   90.00
_cell.angle_beta   90.00
_cell.angle_gamma   90.00
#
_symmetry.space_group_name_H-M   'P 1'
#
loop_
_entity.id
_entity.type
_entity.pdbx_description
1 polymer ?
#
loop_
_entity_poly.entity_id
_entity_poly.type
_entity_poly.pdbx_seq_one_letter_code
_entity_poly.pdbx_strand_id
1 'polypeptide(L)'
;TLAIMGCGTLLIALVPGYQTIGVLAPVLVLVGRLLQGFSAGVELGGVSVYLSEIATPGKKGFYTSWQSASQQVAIVVAALIGYALNETLGHDEIAEWGWRIPF
;
A
#
# COMPACT_ATOMS: atom_id res chain seq x y z
N THR A 1 -8.35 -9.12 -7.08
CA THR A 1 -7.70 -7.83 -6.78
C THR A 1 -6.74 -7.96 -5.61
N LEU A 2 -7.18 -8.40 -4.42
CA LEU A 2 -6.28 -8.72 -3.29
C LEU A 2 -5.07 -9.61 -3.64
N ALA A 3 -5.23 -10.61 -4.52
CA ALA A 3 -4.12 -11.43 -5.00
C ALA A 3 -3.10 -10.65 -5.86
N ILE A 4 -3.54 -9.64 -6.62
CA ILE A 4 -2.68 -8.77 -7.43
C ILE A 4 -1.93 -7.78 -6.52
N MET A 5 -2.61 -7.20 -5.52
CA MET A 5 -1.94 -6.38 -4.50
C MET A 5 -0.90 -7.19 -3.72
N GLY A 6 -1.26 -8.39 -3.23
CA GLY A 6 -0.37 -9.26 -2.47
C GLY A 6 0.85 -9.71 -3.29
N CYS A 7 0.65 -10.02 -4.58
CA CYS A 7 1.75 -10.36 -5.48
C CYS A 7 2.68 -9.16 -5.73
N GLY A 8 2.13 -7.95 -5.88
CA GLY A 8 2.91 -6.70 -5.98
C GLY A 8 3.70 -6.38 -4.71
N THR A 9 3.11 -6.60 -3.53
CA THR A 9 3.80 -6.41 -2.24
C THR A 9 4.92 -7.44 -2.04
N LEU A 10 4.67 -8.71 -2.34
CA LEU A 10 5.69 -9.76 -2.28
C LEU A 10 6.84 -9.49 -3.24
N LEU A 11 6.55 -8.99 -4.46
CA LEU A 11 7.57 -8.58 -5.41
C LEU A 11 8.45 -7.45 -4.84
N ILE A 12 7.85 -6.43 -4.23
CA ILE A 12 8.60 -5.30 -3.64
C ILE A 12 9.42 -5.77 -2.43
N ALA A 13 8.86 -6.64 -1.59
CA ALA A 13 9.54 -7.18 -0.41
C ALA A 13 10.71 -8.11 -0.76
N LEU A 14 10.57 -8.92 -1.82
CA LEU A 14 11.58 -9.91 -2.24
C LEU A 14 12.62 -9.37 -3.22
N VAL A 15 12.45 -8.16 -3.78
CA VAL A 15 13.42 -7.59 -4.73
C VAL A 15 14.77 -7.38 -4.04
N PRO A 16 15.85 -8.06 -4.51
CA PRO A 16 17.21 -7.81 -4.04
C PRO A 16 17.60 -6.33 -4.20
N GLY A 17 18.47 -5.84 -3.34
CA GLY A 17 18.86 -4.43 -3.32
C GLY A 17 19.56 -3.99 -4.62
N TYR A 18 19.73 -2.69 -4.79
CA TYR A 18 20.44 -2.12 -5.95
C TYR A 18 21.83 -2.74 -6.15
N GLN A 19 22.48 -3.15 -5.06
CA GLN A 19 23.78 -3.85 -5.08
C GLN A 19 23.77 -5.16 -5.88
N THR A 20 22.63 -5.85 -6.01
CA THR A 20 22.54 -7.18 -6.66
C THR A 20 22.06 -7.10 -8.11
N ILE A 21 21.17 -6.16 -8.45
CA ILE A 21 20.48 -6.10 -9.76
C ILE A 21 20.52 -4.72 -10.43
N GLY A 22 21.15 -3.72 -9.81
CA GLY A 22 21.27 -2.38 -10.36
C GLY A 22 19.92 -1.74 -10.70
N VAL A 23 19.80 -1.14 -11.89
CA VAL A 23 18.61 -0.43 -12.38
C VAL A 23 17.37 -1.32 -12.50
N LEU A 24 17.51 -2.65 -12.53
CA LEU A 24 16.35 -3.56 -12.54
C LEU A 24 15.55 -3.53 -11.23
N ALA A 25 16.18 -3.22 -10.09
CA ALA A 25 15.50 -3.12 -8.80
C ALA A 25 14.39 -2.04 -8.79
N PRO A 26 14.66 -0.76 -9.14
CA PRO A 26 13.61 0.26 -9.21
C PRO A 26 12.57 -0.02 -10.31
N VAL A 27 12.94 -0.69 -11.41
CA VAL A 27 11.98 -1.08 -12.46
C VAL A 27 11.00 -2.13 -11.95
N LEU A 28 11.46 -3.15 -11.21
CA LEU A 28 10.58 -4.15 -10.60
C LEU A 28 9.66 -3.54 -9.54
N VAL A 29 10.18 -2.61 -8.72
CA VAL A 29 9.35 -1.86 -7.77
C VAL A 29 8.30 -1.02 -8.50
N LEU A 30 8.65 -0.37 -9.62
CA LEU A 30 7.73 0.38 -10.45
C LEU A 30 6.60 -0.52 -10.99
N VAL A 31 6.94 -1.69 -11.52
CA VAL A 31 5.95 -2.67 -12.02
C VAL A 31 5.04 -3.15 -10.88
N GLY A 32 5.61 -3.46 -9.70
CA GLY A 32 4.82 -3.81 -8.51
C GLY A 32 3.85 -2.69 -8.10
N ARG A 33 4.30 -1.43 -8.14
CA ARG A 33 3.47 -0.26 -7.88
C ARG A 33 2.35 -0.08 -8.90
N LEU A 34 2.62 -0.34 -10.18
CA LEU A 34 1.60 -0.30 -11.23
C LEU A 34 0.54 -1.38 -11.03
N LEU A 35 0.94 -2.60 -10.68
CA LEU A 35 0.01 -3.69 -10.40
C LEU A 35 -0.86 -3.41 -9.16
N GLN A 36 -0.27 -2.90 -8.08
CA GLN A 36 -1.01 -2.45 -6.90
C GLN A 36 -1.99 -1.32 -7.25
N GLY A 37 -1.54 -0.32 -8.03
CA GLY A 37 -2.36 0.81 -8.47
C GLY A 37 -3.55 0.40 -9.34
N PHE A 38 -3.34 -0.56 -10.25
CA PHE A 38 -4.41 -1.10 -11.09
C PHE A 38 -5.45 -1.85 -10.25
N SER A 39 -5.01 -2.65 -9.26
CA SER A 39 -5.92 -3.32 -8.32
C SER A 39 -6.74 -2.31 -7.51
N ALA A 40 -6.07 -1.31 -6.92
CA ALA A 40 -6.75 -0.29 -6.12
C ALA A 40 -7.75 0.52 -6.95
N GLY A 41 -7.41 0.88 -8.19
CA GLY A 41 -8.31 1.61 -9.09
C GLY A 41 -9.58 0.84 -9.44
N VAL A 42 -9.47 -0.48 -9.66
CA VAL A 42 -10.61 -1.35 -9.95
C VAL A 42 -11.47 -1.58 -8.70
N GLU A 43 -10.85 -1.73 -7.52
CA GLU A 43 -11.57 -1.98 -6.26
C GLU A 43 -12.32 -0.74 -5.75
N LEU A 44 -11.71 0.44 -5.81
CA LEU A 44 -12.29 1.66 -5.28
C LEU A 44 -13.62 2.00 -5.96
N GLY A 45 -13.70 1.88 -7.29
CA GLY A 45 -14.92 2.15 -8.04
C GLY A 45 -16.07 1.19 -7.72
N GLY A 46 -15.81 -0.12 -7.67
CA GLY A 46 -16.83 -1.12 -7.35
C GLY A 46 -17.33 -1.03 -5.91
N VAL A 47 -16.43 -0.80 -4.96
CA VAL A 47 -16.79 -0.73 -3.53
C VAL A 47 -17.59 0.52 -3.21
N SER A 48 -17.29 1.68 -3.81
CA SER A 48 -18.07 2.90 -3.59
C SER A 48 -19.51 2.75 -4.09
N VAL A 49 -19.70 2.14 -5.27
CA VAL A 49 -21.04 1.88 -5.83
C VAL A 49 -21.79 0.87 -4.96
N TYR A 50 -21.15 -0.25 -4.62
CA TYR A 50 -21.74 -1.27 -3.75
C TYR A 50 -22.17 -0.70 -2.39
N LEU A 51 -21.31 0.06 -1.69
CA LEU A 51 -21.70 0.71 -0.43
C LEU A 51 -22.86 1.70 -0.62
N SER A 52 -22.92 2.40 -1.76
CA SER A 52 -24.03 3.34 -2.03
C SER A 52 -25.37 2.66 -2.27
N GLU A 53 -25.35 1.41 -2.75
CA GLU A 53 -26.54 0.58 -3.04
C GLU A 53 -27.08 -0.10 -1.78
N ILE A 54 -26.21 -0.62 -0.91
CA ILE A 54 -26.63 -1.33 0.33
C ILE A 54 -26.89 -0.36 1.48
N ALA A 55 -26.42 0.89 1.38
CA ALA A 55 -26.57 1.86 2.45
C ALA A 55 -28.04 2.21 2.72
N THR A 56 -28.39 2.19 4.01
CA THR A 56 -29.72 2.55 4.49
C THR A 56 -30.10 3.98 4.01
N PRO A 57 -31.35 4.21 3.59
CA PRO A 57 -31.80 5.54 3.15
C PRO A 57 -31.43 6.62 4.17
N GLY A 58 -30.80 7.69 3.72
CA GLY A 58 -30.32 8.80 4.57
C GLY A 58 -28.94 8.62 5.21
N LYS A 59 -28.30 7.44 5.14
CA LYS A 59 -26.95 7.20 5.70
C LYS A 59 -25.86 6.93 4.66
N LYS A 60 -26.16 7.08 3.37
CA LYS A 60 -25.23 6.78 2.25
C LYS A 60 -23.86 7.43 2.42
N GLY A 61 -23.82 8.71 2.82
CA GLY A 61 -22.57 9.45 3.02
C GLY A 61 -21.67 8.89 4.13
N PHE A 62 -22.25 8.33 5.20
CA PHE A 62 -21.47 7.74 6.31
C PHE A 62 -20.87 6.38 5.91
N TYR A 63 -21.60 5.58 5.16
CA TYR A 63 -21.09 4.31 4.64
C TYR A 63 -19.98 4.57 3.62
N THR A 64 -20.18 5.46 2.65
CA THR A 64 -19.15 5.78 1.66
C THR A 64 -17.90 6.43 2.28
N SER A 65 -18.06 7.28 3.31
CA SER A 65 -16.90 7.90 3.98
C SER A 65 -16.06 6.91 4.78
N TRP A 66 -16.64 5.80 5.23
CA TRP A 66 -15.91 4.74 5.92
C TRP A 66 -14.79 4.14 5.05
N GLN A 67 -15.03 4.04 3.74
CA GLN A 67 -14.02 3.59 2.77
C GLN A 67 -12.77 4.49 2.83
N SER A 68 -12.94 5.81 2.65
CA SER A 68 -11.82 6.75 2.75
C SER A 68 -11.21 6.83 4.15
N ALA A 69 -12.02 6.73 5.22
CA ALA A 69 -11.52 6.75 6.59
C ALA A 69 -10.56 5.59 6.87
N SER A 70 -10.89 4.38 6.41
CA SER A 70 -10.01 3.21 6.56
C SER A 70 -8.65 3.38 5.87
N GLN A 71 -8.60 4.05 4.71
CA GLN A 71 -7.35 4.35 4.01
C GLN A 71 -6.50 5.35 4.80
N GLN A 72 -7.12 6.38 5.37
CA GLN A 72 -6.41 7.35 6.22
C GLN A 72 -5.83 6.70 7.47
N VAL A 73 -6.57 5.79 8.11
CA VAL A 73 -6.07 5.01 9.25
C VAL A 73 -4.87 4.15 8.84
N ALA A 74 -4.94 3.48 7.68
CA ALA A 74 -3.82 2.68 7.18
C ALA A 74 -2.56 3.54 6.95
N ILE A 75 -2.70 4.76 6.41
CA ILE A 75 -1.59 5.70 6.22
C ILE A 75 -0.98 6.11 7.56
N VAL A 76 -1.80 6.42 8.57
CA VAL A 76 -1.31 6.78 9.91
C VAL A 76 -0.54 5.62 10.54
N VAL A 77 -1.07 4.40 10.44
CA VAL A 77 -0.38 3.20 10.96
C VAL A 77 0.95 2.97 10.22
N ALA A 78 0.98 3.08 8.90
CA ALA A 78 2.20 2.96 8.12
C ALA A 78 3.24 4.04 8.50
N ALA A 79 2.81 5.28 8.73
CA ALA A 79 3.67 6.36 9.18
C ALA A 79 4.24 6.11 10.59
N LEU A 80 3.43 5.57 11.51
CA LEU A 80 3.88 5.19 12.85
C LEU A 80 4.92 4.07 12.81
N ILE A 81 4.72 3.06 11.96
CA ILE A 81 5.71 1.99 11.74
C ILE A 81 7.01 2.59 11.18
N GLY A 82 6.92 3.47 10.18
CA GLY A 82 8.09 4.16 9.62
C GLY A 82 8.85 5.00 10.66
N TYR A 83 8.13 5.69 11.55
CA TYR A 83 8.72 6.45 12.65
C TYR A 83 9.42 5.52 13.67
N ALA A 84 8.77 4.45 14.09
CA ALA A 84 9.36 3.48 15.02
C ALA A 84 10.62 2.81 14.43
N LEU A 85 10.63 2.53 13.12
CA LEU A 85 11.81 2.05 12.42
C LEU A 85 12.92 3.11 12.37
N ASN A 86 12.57 4.39 12.20
CA ASN A 86 13.54 5.47 12.22
C ASN A 86 14.22 5.69 13.57
N GLU A 87 13.48 5.46 14.66
CA GLU A 87 14.03 5.52 16.02
C GLU A 87 14.89 4.29 16.39
N THR A 88 14.64 3.13 15.78
CA THR A 88 15.30 1.86 16.16
C THR A 88 16.47 1.47 15.26
N LEU A 89 16.50 1.92 14.01
CA LEU A 89 17.54 1.59 13.03
C LEU A 89 18.37 2.83 12.68
N GLY A 90 19.67 2.64 12.45
CA GLY A 90 20.52 3.70 11.91
C GLY A 90 20.06 4.14 10.51
N HIS A 91 20.33 5.39 10.12
CA HIS A 91 19.96 5.92 8.80
C HIS A 91 20.49 5.04 7.65
N ASP A 92 21.67 4.44 7.82
CA ASP A 92 22.28 3.55 6.84
C ASP A 92 21.50 2.22 6.70
N GLU A 93 21.01 1.64 7.80
CA GLU A 93 20.23 0.39 7.78
C GLU A 93 18.82 0.58 7.19
N ILE A 94 18.22 1.75 7.42
CA ILE A 94 16.93 2.11 6.81
C ILE A 94 17.07 2.24 5.30
N ALA A 95 18.15 2.86 4.84
CA ALA A 95 18.45 3.01 3.42
C ALA A 95 18.79 1.67 2.74
N GLU A 96 19.45 0.75 3.44
CA GLU A 96 19.77 -0.58 2.90
C GLU A 96 18.54 -1.51 2.80
N TRP A 97 17.77 -1.64 3.89
CA TRP A 97 16.73 -2.67 3.95
C TRP A 97 15.48 -2.28 4.75
N GLY A 98 15.60 -1.36 5.71
CA GLY A 98 14.49 -0.98 6.59
C GLY A 98 13.29 -0.36 5.85
N TRP A 99 13.51 0.25 4.68
CA TRP A 99 12.45 0.77 3.82
C TRP A 99 11.46 -0.29 3.31
N ARG A 100 11.80 -1.59 3.37
CA ARG A 100 10.94 -2.69 2.92
C ARG A 100 9.87 -3.12 3.94
N ILE A 101 10.06 -2.82 5.22
CA ILE A 101 9.17 -3.26 6.31
C ILE A 101 7.79 -2.59 6.29
N PRO A 102 7.65 -1.28 6.01
CA PRO A 102 6.34 -0.65 5.95
C PRO A 102 5.56 -0.93 4.65
N PHE A 103 6.09 -1.78 3.76
CA PHE A 103 5.50 -2.15 2.47
C PHE A 103 4.77 -3.49 2.51
#